data_AF-A0A963B4J4-F1
#
_entry.id   AF-A0A963B4J4-F1
#
_cell.length_a   1.000
_cell.length_b   1.000
_cell.length_c   1.000
_cell.angle_alpha   90.00
_cell.angle_beta   90.00
_cell.angle_gamma   90.00
#
_symmetry.space_group_name_H-M   'P 1'
#
loop_
_entity.id
_entity.type
_entity.pdbx_description
1 polymer ?
#
loop_
_entity_poly.entity_id
_entity_poly.type
_entity_poly.pdbx_seq_one_letter_code
_entity_poly.pdbx_strand_id
1 'polypeptide(L)'
;GNGGIKVRVTDLLTKVASEQEVLEYCAAFIQLYREEAHYLERTAPWLERVGLNHIKQRLLEDEAGRRALVERFRTSQHFAQIDPWRARAEGLEANEFTPIRLAQFSKVSVGA
;
A
#
# COMPACT_ATOMS: atom_id res chain seq x y z
N GLY A 1 -12.59 -1.24 -2.78
CA GLY A 1 -12.96 -2.62 -3.17
C GLY A 1 -11.89 -3.62 -2.73
N ASN A 2 -11.99 -4.88 -3.16
CA ASN A 2 -11.01 -5.95 -2.94
C ASN A 2 -10.95 -6.85 -4.18
N GLY A 3 -9.74 -7.17 -4.66
CA GLY A 3 -9.50 -8.10 -5.77
C GLY A 3 -8.97 -9.47 -5.33
N GLY A 4 -8.95 -9.77 -4.02
CA GLY A 4 -8.49 -11.06 -3.50
C GLY A 4 -9.56 -12.15 -3.52
N ILE A 5 -9.45 -13.11 -2.58
CA ILE A 5 -10.32 -14.31 -2.49
C ILE A 5 -11.81 -13.96 -2.55
N LYS A 6 -12.24 -12.95 -1.80
CA LYS A 6 -13.59 -12.39 -1.88
C LYS A 6 -13.54 -11.09 -2.66
N VAL A 7 -13.99 -11.14 -3.92
CA VAL A 7 -14.11 -9.93 -4.75
C VAL A 7 -15.14 -9.00 -4.13
N ARG A 8 -14.79 -7.72 -4.00
CA ARG A 8 -15.67 -6.66 -3.51
C ARG A 8 -15.53 -5.46 -4.43
N VAL A 9 -16.63 -5.05 -5.06
CA VAL A 9 -16.68 -3.82 -5.87
C VAL A 9 -16.36 -2.60 -5.01
N THR A 10 -15.79 -1.56 -5.60
CA THR A 10 -15.50 -0.33 -4.87
C THR A 10 -16.75 0.54 -4.74
N ASP A 11 -16.89 1.24 -3.62
CA ASP A 11 -17.90 2.27 -3.44
C ASP A 11 -17.34 3.62 -3.86
N LEU A 12 -18.22 4.50 -4.35
CA LEU A 12 -17.87 5.88 -4.64
C LEU A 12 -17.84 6.69 -3.33
N LEU A 13 -16.69 7.26 -3.01
CA LEU A 13 -16.55 8.20 -1.89
C LEU A 13 -17.03 9.60 -2.30
N THR A 14 -16.34 10.23 -3.26
CA THR A 14 -16.66 11.57 -3.76
C THR A 14 -16.00 11.82 -5.12
N LYS A 15 -16.32 12.95 -5.75
CA LYS A 15 -15.62 13.52 -6.91
C LYS A 15 -15.07 14.89 -6.50
N VAL A 16 -13.87 15.22 -6.96
CA VAL A 16 -13.19 16.49 -6.69
C VAL A 16 -12.70 17.10 -8.01
N ALA A 17 -12.40 18.39 -8.01
CA ALA A 17 -12.12 19.16 -9.23
C ALA A 17 -10.63 19.20 -9.58
N SER A 18 -9.75 18.90 -8.63
CA SER A 18 -8.30 19.04 -8.79
C SER A 18 -7.49 17.87 -8.25
N GLU A 19 -6.28 17.72 -8.76
CA GLU A 19 -5.30 16.76 -8.25
C GLU A 19 -4.95 17.02 -6.78
N GLN A 20 -4.84 18.28 -6.38
CA GLN A 20 -4.52 18.66 -5.01
C GLN A 20 -5.59 18.15 -4.03
N GLU A 21 -6.86 18.26 -4.39
CA GLU A 21 -7.95 17.70 -3.61
C GLU A 21 -7.91 16.17 -3.60
N VAL A 22 -7.59 15.51 -4.72
CA VAL A 22 -7.42 14.05 -4.76
C VAL A 22 -6.39 13.61 -3.73
N LEU A 23 -5.21 14.25 -3.72
CA LEU A 23 -4.13 13.94 -2.77
C LEU A 23 -4.57 14.19 -1.33
N GLU A 24 -5.33 15.27 -1.06
CA GLU A 24 -5.87 15.56 0.26
C GLU A 24 -6.80 14.45 0.75
N TYR A 25 -7.80 14.06 -0.04
CA TYR A 25 -8.74 13.01 0.33
C TYR A 25 -8.07 11.64 0.47
N CYS A 26 -7.09 11.32 -0.39
CA CYS A 26 -6.31 10.09 -0.27
C CYS A 26 -5.50 10.05 1.03
N ALA A 27 -4.78 11.13 1.36
CA ALA A 27 -4.01 11.23 2.60
C ALA A 27 -4.92 11.09 3.83
N ALA A 28 -6.05 11.80 3.83
CA ALA A 28 -7.01 11.73 4.93
C ALA A 28 -7.61 10.32 5.10
N PHE A 29 -8.02 9.68 4.01
CA PHE A 29 -8.55 8.31 4.04
C PHE A 29 -7.52 7.31 4.57
N ILE A 30 -6.28 7.38 4.08
CA ILE A 30 -5.21 6.48 4.54
C ILE A 30 -4.93 6.68 6.03
N GLN A 31 -4.87 7.93 6.50
CA GLN A 31 -4.64 8.20 7.91
C GLN A 31 -5.79 7.73 8.79
N LEU A 32 -7.04 7.97 8.38
CA LEU A 32 -8.22 7.49 9.09
C LEU A 32 -8.20 5.95 9.20
N TYR A 33 -7.91 5.26 8.10
CA TYR A 33 -7.74 3.82 8.08
C TYR A 33 -6.62 3.36 9.02
N ARG A 34 -5.45 4.01 9.01
CA ARG A 34 -4.32 3.68 9.90
C ARG A 34 -4.66 3.83 11.38
N GLU A 35 -5.55 4.75 11.73
CA GLU A 35 -5.94 5.02 13.11
C GLU A 35 -7.08 4.12 13.61
N GLU A 36 -7.96 3.63 12.71
CA GLU A 36 -9.17 2.91 13.09
C GLU A 36 -9.21 1.42 12.71
N ALA A 37 -8.31 0.98 11.81
CA ALA A 37 -8.24 -0.42 11.42
C ALA A 37 -7.60 -1.27 12.50
N HIS A 38 -8.10 -2.50 12.65
CA HIS A 38 -7.44 -3.49 13.50
C HIS A 38 -6.18 -4.04 12.82
N TYR A 39 -5.27 -4.61 13.62
CA TYR A 39 -4.09 -5.29 13.07
C TYR A 39 -4.49 -6.38 12.07
N LEU A 40 -3.87 -6.37 10.89
CA LEU A 40 -4.15 -7.25 9.74
C LEU A 40 -5.55 -7.12 9.13
N GLU A 41 -6.33 -6.12 9.52
CA GLU A 41 -7.57 -5.79 8.83
C GLU A 41 -7.23 -5.17 7.47
N ARG A 42 -7.93 -5.58 6.40
CA ARG A 42 -7.81 -4.95 5.08
C ARG A 42 -8.85 -3.84 4.94
N THR A 43 -8.58 -2.87 4.08
CA THR A 43 -9.47 -1.72 3.82
C THR A 43 -10.90 -2.08 3.46
N ALA A 44 -11.12 -3.19 2.74
CA ALA A 44 -12.46 -3.65 2.39
C ALA A 44 -13.27 -4.16 3.60
N PRO A 45 -12.78 -5.15 4.39
CA PRO A 45 -13.39 -5.52 5.68
C PRO A 45 -13.55 -4.33 6.65
N TRP A 46 -12.56 -3.45 6.73
CA TRP A 46 -12.64 -2.25 7.57
C TRP A 46 -13.84 -1.37 7.17
N LEU A 47 -13.99 -1.08 5.88
CA LEU A 47 -15.12 -0.30 5.36
C LEU A 47 -16.46 -1.00 5.61
N GLU A 48 -16.53 -2.33 5.48
CA GLU A 48 -17.73 -3.10 5.83
C GLU A 48 -18.08 -2.99 7.32
N ARG A 49 -17.06 -2.94 8.20
CA ARG A 49 -17.24 -2.83 9.65
C ARG A 49 -17.67 -1.44 10.10
N VAL A 50 -17.00 -0.38 9.65
CA VAL A 50 -17.29 1.00 10.08
C VAL A 50 -18.42 1.65 9.27
N GLY A 51 -18.65 1.17 8.06
CA GLY A 51 -19.64 1.68 7.13
C GLY A 51 -19.15 2.91 6.34
N LEU A 52 -19.61 3.02 5.08
CA LEU A 52 -19.26 4.15 4.22
C LEU A 52 -19.75 5.49 4.77
N ASN A 53 -20.88 5.51 5.49
CA ASN A 53 -21.42 6.73 6.06
C ASN A 53 -20.48 7.35 7.11
N HIS A 54 -19.86 6.53 7.97
CA HIS A 54 -18.85 7.00 8.92
C HIS A 54 -17.67 7.66 8.20
N ILE A 55 -17.16 7.01 7.16
CA ILE A 55 -16.07 7.56 6.35
C ILE A 55 -16.47 8.88 5.69
N LYS A 56 -17.71 8.98 5.16
CA LYS A 56 -18.22 10.22 4.57
C LYS A 56 -18.35 11.34 5.60
N GLN A 57 -18.86 11.06 6.79
CA GLN A 57 -18.93 12.05 7.87
C GLN A 57 -17.54 12.58 8.22
N ARG A 58 -16.56 11.69 8.37
CA ARG A 58 -15.19 12.06 8.75
C ARG A 58 -14.40 12.78 7.67
N LEU A 59 -14.70 12.54 6.40
CA LEU A 59 -13.93 13.09 5.29
C LEU A 59 -14.66 14.18 4.52
N LEU A 60 -15.97 14.08 4.30
CA LEU A 60 -16.73 15.04 3.48
C LEU A 60 -17.40 16.12 4.33
N GLU A 61 -17.88 15.76 5.52
CA GLU A 61 -18.69 16.65 6.37
C GLU A 61 -17.85 17.36 7.45
N ASP A 62 -16.67 16.84 7.77
CA ASP A 62 -15.73 17.41 8.75
C ASP A 62 -14.43 17.89 8.07
N GLU A 63 -14.45 19.11 7.53
CA GLU A 63 -13.28 19.70 6.88
C GLU A 63 -12.10 19.91 7.85
N ALA A 64 -12.36 20.38 9.07
CA ALA A 64 -11.32 20.62 10.05
C ALA A 64 -10.63 19.31 10.45
N GLY A 65 -11.41 18.25 10.72
CA GLY A 65 -10.91 16.92 11.01
C GLY A 65 -10.18 16.29 9.82
N ARG A 66 -10.69 16.45 8.59
CA ARG A 66 -9.99 16.02 7.36
C ARG A 66 -8.61 16.65 7.26
N ARG A 67 -8.50 17.98 7.44
CA ARG A 67 -7.20 18.68 7.41
C ARG A 67 -6.26 18.18 8.52
N ALA A 68 -6.78 17.94 9.71
CA ALA A 68 -5.99 17.38 10.81
C ALA A 68 -5.46 15.96 10.49
N LEU A 69 -6.25 15.12 9.82
CA LEU A 69 -5.81 13.80 9.34
C LEU A 69 -4.67 13.94 8.30
N VAL A 70 -4.80 14.88 7.36
CA VAL A 70 -3.78 15.14 6.33
C VAL A 70 -2.46 15.56 6.94
N GLU A 71 -2.48 16.46 7.93
CA GLU A 71 -1.25 16.90 8.60
C GLU A 71 -0.55 15.75 9.35
N ARG A 72 -1.31 14.88 10.03
CA ARG A 72 -0.76 13.69 10.67
C ARG A 72 -0.20 12.71 9.64
N PHE A 73 -0.87 12.53 8.50
CA PHE A 73 -0.36 11.71 7.40
C PHE A 73 0.99 12.24 6.91
N ARG A 74 1.08 13.54 6.58
CA ARG A 74 2.31 14.20 6.10
C ARG A 74 3.44 14.06 7.10
N THR A 75 3.16 14.27 8.39
CA THR A 75 4.12 14.07 9.47
C THR A 75 4.64 12.62 9.48
N SER A 76 3.76 11.63 9.33
CA SER A 76 4.17 10.22 9.26
C SER A 76 5.04 9.91 8.03
N GLN A 77 4.72 10.53 6.89
CA GLN A 77 5.43 10.29 5.64
C GLN A 77 6.81 10.92 5.64
N HIS A 78 7.00 12.08 6.28
CA HIS A 78 8.30 12.77 6.34
C HIS A 78 9.44 11.85 6.80
N PHE A 79 9.19 11.00 7.78
CA PHE A 79 10.19 10.08 8.33
C PHE A 79 10.33 8.75 7.55
N ALA A 80 9.40 8.46 6.64
CA ALA A 80 9.27 7.16 5.97
C ALA A 80 9.61 7.20 4.47
N GLN A 81 10.15 8.31 3.94
CA GLN A 81 10.59 8.45 2.54
C GLN A 81 11.98 7.84 2.27
N ILE A 82 12.27 6.68 2.85
CA ILE A 82 13.48 5.92 2.51
C ILE A 82 13.08 4.93 1.43
N ASP A 83 13.66 5.07 0.24
CA ASP A 83 13.44 4.13 -0.86
C ASP A 83 14.05 2.76 -0.48
N PRO A 84 13.23 1.72 -0.23
CA PRO A 84 13.74 0.43 0.23
C PRO A 84 14.45 -0.33 -0.90
N TRP A 85 14.30 0.09 -2.16
CA TRP A 85 14.84 -0.59 -3.33
C TRP A 85 16.10 0.08 -3.87
N ARG A 86 16.36 1.35 -3.52
CA ARG A 86 17.47 2.13 -4.09
C ARG A 86 18.80 1.39 -4.06
N ALA A 87 19.22 0.95 -2.89
CA ALA A 87 20.52 0.28 -2.75
C ALA A 87 20.62 -0.98 -3.62
N ARG A 88 19.55 -1.80 -3.66
CA ARG A 88 19.49 -3.01 -4.49
C ARG A 88 19.48 -2.67 -5.98
N ALA A 89 18.73 -1.64 -6.38
CA ALA A 89 18.71 -1.15 -7.76
C ALA A 89 20.08 -0.57 -8.20
N GLU A 90 20.84 -0.01 -7.26
CA GLU A 90 22.21 0.48 -7.45
C GLU A 90 23.28 -0.63 -7.37
N GLY A 91 22.87 -1.89 -7.16
CA GLY A 91 23.75 -3.07 -7.26
C GLY A 91 24.08 -3.76 -5.94
N LEU A 92 23.53 -3.32 -4.81
CA LEU A 92 23.60 -4.09 -3.56
C LEU A 92 23.00 -5.48 -3.79
N GLU A 93 23.76 -6.52 -3.45
CA GLU A 93 23.35 -7.93 -3.59
C GLU A 93 23.04 -8.39 -5.03
N ALA A 94 23.64 -7.76 -6.05
CA ALA A 94 23.48 -8.16 -7.45
C ALA A 94 23.84 -9.64 -7.73
N ASN A 95 24.64 -10.26 -6.88
CA ASN A 95 24.97 -11.67 -6.93
C ASN A 95 23.76 -12.60 -6.68
N GLU A 96 22.71 -12.16 -5.97
CA GLU A 96 21.46 -12.93 -5.77
C GLU A 96 20.75 -13.23 -7.10
N PHE A 97 20.96 -12.38 -8.11
CA PHE A 97 20.36 -12.51 -9.44
C PHE A 97 21.32 -13.11 -10.48
N THR A 98 22.53 -13.51 -10.05
CA THR A 98 23.49 -14.16 -10.95
C THR A 98 23.06 -15.61 -11.18
N PRO A 99 22.86 -16.05 -12.44
CA PRO A 99 22.50 -17.43 -12.72
C PRO A 99 23.53 -18.41 -12.16
N ILE A 100 23.05 -19.42 -11.42
CA ILE A 100 23.91 -20.51 -10.96
C ILE A 100 24.36 -21.31 -12.18
N ARG A 101 25.67 -21.29 -12.46
CA ARG A 101 26.25 -22.14 -13.50
C ARG A 101 26.40 -23.55 -12.96
N LEU A 102 25.62 -24.48 -13.51
CA LEU A 102 25.78 -25.91 -13.22
C LEU A 102 27.08 -26.39 -13.88
N ALA A 103 27.92 -27.10 -13.12
CA ALA A 103 29.08 -27.78 -13.68
C ALA A 103 28.60 -28.85 -14.68
N GLN A 104 29.24 -28.93 -15.85
CA GLN A 104 29.02 -30.05 -16.77
C GLN A 104 29.67 -31.30 -16.16
N PHE A 105 28.84 -32.24 -15.71
CA PHE A 105 29.34 -33.54 -15.30
C PHE A 105 29.68 -34.36 -16.56
N SER A 106 30.93 -34.77 -16.69
CA SER A 106 31.33 -35.75 -17.70
C SER A 106 30.64 -37.08 -17.42
N LYS A 107 29.98 -37.66 -18.43
CA LYS A 107 29.48 -39.03 -18.35
C LYS A 107 30.65 -39.96 -18.01
N VAL A 108 30.57 -40.63 -16.86
CA VAL A 108 31.48 -41.73 -16.55
C VAL A 108 31.05 -42.91 -17.43
N SER A 109 31.87 -43.23 -18.43
CA SER A 109 31.71 -44.44 -19.24
C SER A 109 32.00 -45.65 -18.35
N VAL A 110 30.97 -46.43 -18.03
CA VAL A 110 31.18 -47.74 -17.41
C VAL A 110 31.59 -48.69 -18.53
N GLY A 111 32.87 -49.10 -18.53
CA GLY A 111 33.40 -50.08 -19.49
C GLY A 111 32.72 -51.44 -19.31
N ALA A 112 32.47 -52.11 -20.44
CA ALA A 112 31.87 -53.44 -20.53
C ALA A 112 32.82 -54.54 -20.05
#